data_AF-A0A2X3IP99-F1
#
_entry.id   AF-A0A2X3IP99-F1
#
_cell.length_a   1.000
_cell.length_b   1.000
_cell.length_c   1.000
_cell.angle_alpha   90.00
_cell.angle_beta   90.00
_cell.angle_gamma   90.00
#
_symmetry.space_group_name_H-M   'P 1'
#
loop_
_entity.id
_entity.type
_entity.pdbx_description
1 polymer ?
#
loop_
_entity_poly.entity_id
_entity_poly.type
_entity_poly.pdbx_seq_one_letter_code
_entity_poly.pdbx_strand_id
1 'polypeptide(L)'
;MAILDSKVGHIKSRISKDRVVLKTMYPFKKGELADEVEINLYLEGSNRVIKKQLPYGGYNMHLFLGDFLGDGKDCILVKGGFQGSGGIAILLLYEYDNGEIREITNQWK
;
A
#
# COMPACT_ATOMS: atom_id res chain seq x y z
N MET A 1 -7.63 -11.25 8.11
CA MET A 1 -6.49 -10.73 7.33
C MET A 1 -5.22 -10.71 8.17
N ALA A 2 -4.10 -11.12 7.57
CA ALA A 2 -2.76 -11.04 8.15
C ALA A 2 -2.08 -9.71 7.76
N ILE A 3 -1.11 -9.27 8.55
CA ILE A 3 -0.26 -8.11 8.23
C ILE A 3 0.94 -8.61 7.41
N LEU A 4 1.17 -7.98 6.26
CA LEU A 4 2.36 -8.19 5.41
C LEU A 4 3.50 -7.26 5.83
N ASP A 5 3.19 -5.97 5.98
CA ASP A 5 4.16 -4.93 6.29
C ASP A 5 3.47 -3.75 6.98
N SER A 6 4.23 -2.94 7.71
CA SER A 6 3.76 -1.69 8.28
C SER A 6 4.88 -0.65 8.34
N LYS A 7 4.52 0.58 8.01
CA LYS A 7 5.42 1.75 8.04
C LYS A 7 4.72 2.92 8.73
N VAL A 8 5.53 3.82 9.29
CA VAL A 8 5.07 5.11 9.79
C VAL A 8 5.74 6.19 8.95
N GLY A 9 4.99 7.20 8.53
CA GLY A 9 5.48 8.27 7.66
C GLY A 9 4.57 9.49 7.65
N HIS A 10 4.89 10.42 6.77
CA HIS A 10 4.33 11.76 6.68
C HIS A 10 3.26 11.85 5.58
N ILE A 11 2.16 11.11 5.72
CA ILE A 11 1.17 10.91 4.65
C ILE A 11 0.20 12.10 4.53
N LYS A 12 -0.37 12.53 5.65
CA LYS A 12 -1.33 13.64 5.70
C LYS A 12 -0.64 15.00 5.59
N SER A 13 0.56 15.12 6.16
CA SER A 13 1.34 16.35 6.19
C SER A 13 2.82 16.06 6.47
N ARG A 14 3.69 17.02 6.21
CA ARG A 14 5.16 16.97 6.45
C ARG A 14 5.58 16.59 7.88
N ILE A 15 4.69 16.69 8.85
CA ILE A 15 4.99 16.46 10.27
C ILE A 15 4.11 15.40 10.91
N SER A 16 3.10 14.87 10.20
CA SER A 16 2.19 13.89 10.78
C SER A 16 2.89 12.54 10.94
N LYS A 17 2.49 11.79 11.97
CA LYS A 17 2.96 10.41 12.18
C LYS A 17 1.86 9.41 11.82
N ASP A 18 1.65 9.25 10.53
CA ASP A 18 0.60 8.37 10.00
C ASP A 18 1.13 6.95 9.84
N ARG A 19 0.30 5.95 10.17
CA ARG A 19 0.67 4.54 10.03
C ARG A 19 -0.01 3.93 8.81
N VAL A 20 0.79 3.30 7.96
CA VAL A 20 0.32 2.50 6.82
C VAL A 20 0.55 1.03 7.13
N VAL A 21 -0.45 0.20 6.88
CA VAL A 21 -0.41 -1.25 7.09
C VAL A 21 -0.90 -1.95 5.83
N LEU A 22 -0.07 -2.83 5.27
CA LEU A 22 -0.47 -3.71 4.18
C LEU A 22 -0.98 -5.00 4.78
N LYS A 23 -2.21 -5.37 4.41
CA LYS A 23 -2.84 -6.60 4.87
C LYS A 23 -3.22 -7.48 3.70
N THR A 24 -3.43 -8.74 3.99
CA THR A 24 -3.78 -9.77 3.00
C THR A 24 -4.59 -10.89 3.63
N MET A 25 -5.23 -11.69 2.80
CA MET A 25 -5.66 -13.04 3.12
C MET A 25 -4.74 -14.06 2.45
N TYR A 26 -4.39 -15.13 3.14
CA TYR A 26 -3.65 -16.24 2.54
C TYR A 26 -4.64 -17.38 2.27
N PRO A 27 -5.01 -17.65 1.00
CA PRO A 27 -6.05 -18.63 0.68
C PRO A 27 -5.57 -20.08 0.88
N PHE A 28 -4.26 -20.32 0.76
CA PHE A 28 -3.67 -21.66 0.87
C PHE A 28 -2.81 -21.82 2.11
N LYS A 29 -1.71 -21.06 2.17
CA LYS A 29 -0.73 -21.14 3.26
C LYS A 29 -0.17 -19.76 3.57
N LYS A 30 -0.08 -19.47 4.87
CA LYS A 30 0.44 -18.21 5.37
C LYS A 30 1.86 -17.97 4.85
N GLY A 31 2.08 -16.81 4.23
CA GLY A 31 3.39 -16.35 3.78
C GLY A 31 3.76 -16.74 2.33
N GLU A 32 2.89 -17.42 1.59
CA GLU A 32 3.15 -17.79 0.19
C GLU A 32 2.54 -16.75 -0.76
N LEU A 33 1.30 -16.97 -1.20
CA LEU A 33 0.57 -16.06 -2.08
C LEU A 33 -0.33 -15.16 -1.26
N ALA A 34 -0.03 -13.86 -1.26
CA ALA A 34 -0.88 -12.85 -0.67
C ALA A 34 -2.06 -12.58 -1.62
N ASP A 35 -3.28 -12.87 -1.16
CA ASP A 35 -4.52 -12.57 -1.87
C ASP A 35 -5.31 -11.47 -1.15
N GLU A 36 -6.29 -10.87 -1.83
CA GLU A 36 -7.11 -9.78 -1.30
C GLU A 36 -6.27 -8.71 -0.56
N VAL A 37 -5.21 -8.22 -1.20
CA VAL A 37 -4.27 -7.29 -0.58
C VAL A 37 -4.90 -5.90 -0.38
N GLU A 38 -4.89 -5.37 0.83
CA GLU A 38 -5.43 -4.04 1.16
C GLU A 38 -4.40 -3.14 1.88
N ILE A 39 -4.42 -1.85 1.57
CA ILE A 39 -3.77 -0.81 2.36
C ILE A 39 -4.77 -0.32 3.42
N ASN A 40 -4.33 -0.28 4.67
CA ASN A 40 -5.02 0.43 5.75
C ASN A 40 -4.16 1.61 6.21
N LEU A 41 -4.70 2.82 6.08
CA LEU A 41 -4.09 4.07 6.52
C LEU A 41 -4.77 4.57 7.80
N TYR A 42 -3.94 4.81 8.82
CA TYR A 42 -4.31 5.35 10.11
C TYR A 42 -3.66 6.73 10.23
N LEU A 43 -4.48 7.78 10.14
CA LEU A 43 -3.99 9.16 10.24
C LEU A 43 -3.80 9.57 11.70
N GLU A 44 -2.75 10.33 11.99
CA GLU A 44 -2.52 10.89 13.32
C GLU A 44 -3.71 11.73 13.77
N GLY A 45 -4.20 11.48 14.99
CA GLY A 45 -5.36 12.16 15.58
C GLY A 45 -6.72 11.75 15.00
N SER A 46 -6.79 10.74 14.13
CA SER A 46 -8.04 10.21 13.56
C SER A 46 -8.33 8.80 14.07
N ASN A 47 -9.60 8.54 14.42
CA ASN A 47 -10.09 7.19 14.70
C ASN A 47 -10.61 6.46 13.45
N ARG A 48 -10.69 7.14 12.30
CA ARG A 48 -11.10 6.55 11.03
C ARG A 48 -9.91 5.86 10.36
N VAL A 49 -10.15 4.64 9.88
CA VAL A 49 -9.23 3.90 9.01
C VAL A 49 -9.65 4.12 7.57
N ILE A 50 -8.72 4.55 6.71
CA ILE A 50 -8.93 4.67 5.27
C ILE A 50 -8.39 3.42 4.61
N LYS A 51 -9.17 2.80 3.73
CA LYS A 51 -8.84 1.52 3.12
C LYS A 51 -8.74 1.62 1.61
N LYS A 52 -7.82 0.87 1.02
CA LYS A 52 -7.71 0.70 -0.43
C LYS A 52 -7.40 -0.75 -0.76
N GLN A 53 -8.32 -1.40 -1.47
CA GLN A 53 -8.08 -2.71 -2.05
C GLN A 53 -7.15 -2.55 -3.25
N LEU A 54 -6.12 -3.41 -3.33
CA LEU A 54 -5.29 -3.51 -4.52
C LEU A 54 -6.01 -4.33 -5.59
N PRO A 55 -5.79 -4.02 -6.89
CA PRO A 55 -6.42 -4.74 -7.99
C PRO A 55 -5.94 -6.21 -8.13
N TYR A 56 -4.82 -6.57 -7.50
CA TYR A 56 -4.27 -7.92 -7.55
C TYR A 56 -3.44 -8.25 -6.30
N GLY A 57 -3.42 -9.54 -5.97
CA GLY A 57 -2.49 -10.15 -5.02
C GLY A 57 -1.13 -10.48 -5.63
N GLY A 58 -0.25 -11.10 -4.86
CA GLY A 58 1.09 -11.46 -5.34
C GLY A 58 2.02 -12.07 -4.30
N TYR A 59 3.27 -12.26 -4.71
CA TYR A 59 4.36 -12.77 -3.86
C TYR A 59 5.25 -11.63 -3.37
N ASN A 60 5.84 -11.79 -2.17
CA ASN A 60 6.81 -10.83 -1.61
C ASN A 60 6.32 -9.38 -1.66
N MET A 61 5.08 -9.16 -1.23
CA MET A 61 4.43 -7.85 -1.23
C MET A 61 4.98 -6.98 -0.08
N HIS A 62 5.46 -5.78 -0.38
CA HIS A 62 6.11 -4.87 0.57
C HIS A 62 5.61 -3.43 0.44
N LEU A 63 5.68 -2.67 1.53
CA LEU A 63 5.37 -1.25 1.59
C LEU A 63 6.62 -0.39 1.64
N PHE A 64 6.61 0.70 0.88
CA PHE A 64 7.58 1.78 0.95
C PHE A 64 6.84 3.11 1.07
N LEU A 65 7.36 4.00 1.90
CA LEU A 65 6.87 5.37 2.02
C LEU A 65 7.98 6.32 1.58
N GLY A 66 7.61 7.39 0.89
CA GLY A 66 8.55 8.44 0.51
C GLY A 66 7.90 9.54 -0.32
N ASP A 67 8.47 10.73 -0.26
CA ASP A 67 8.06 11.89 -1.04
C ASP A 67 8.53 11.77 -2.50
N PHE A 68 7.86 10.92 -3.28
CA PHE A 68 8.17 10.71 -4.69
C PHE A 68 7.65 11.82 -5.61
N LEU A 69 6.75 12.69 -5.10
CA LEU A 69 6.17 13.80 -5.86
C LEU A 69 6.82 15.15 -5.54
N GLY A 70 7.61 15.24 -4.47
CA GLY A 70 8.31 16.47 -4.05
C GLY A 70 7.41 17.49 -3.35
N ASP A 71 6.22 17.11 -2.87
CA ASP A 71 5.30 18.02 -2.18
C ASP A 71 5.50 18.03 -0.65
N GLY A 72 6.40 17.17 -0.15
CA GLY A 72 6.74 16.99 1.26
C GLY A 72 5.80 16.03 1.99
N LYS A 73 4.88 15.36 1.30
CA LYS A 73 4.11 14.24 1.88
C LYS A 73 4.60 12.93 1.28
N ASP A 74 4.65 11.90 2.11
CA ASP A 74 4.97 10.57 1.66
C ASP A 74 3.83 10.02 0.78
N CYS A 75 4.18 9.47 -0.37
CA CYS A 75 3.32 8.56 -1.11
C CYS A 75 3.48 7.13 -0.55
N ILE A 76 2.52 6.26 -0.89
CA ILE A 76 2.51 4.84 -0.54
C ILE A 76 2.85 4.05 -1.79
N LEU A 77 4.01 3.39 -1.81
CA LEU A 77 4.40 2.46 -2.87
C LEU A 77 4.22 1.03 -2.37
N VAL A 78 3.47 0.23 -3.12
CA VAL A 78 3.41 -1.22 -2.94
C VAL A 78 4.19 -1.89 -4.06
N LYS A 79 5.11 -2.78 -3.67
CA LYS A 79 5.89 -3.60 -4.60
C LYS A 79 5.66 -5.09 -4.33
N GLY A 80 5.62 -5.90 -5.37
CA GLY A 80 5.68 -7.37 -5.25
C GLY A 80 5.87 -8.05 -6.59
N GLY A 81 5.69 -9.37 -6.62
CA GLY A 81 5.65 -10.17 -7.86
C GLY A 81 4.23 -10.58 -8.19
N PHE A 82 3.82 -10.39 -9.45
CA PHE A 82 2.50 -10.83 -9.92
C PHE A 82 2.38 -12.35 -9.87
N GLN A 83 1.15 -12.84 -9.68
CA GLN A 83 0.86 -14.27 -9.73
C GLN A 83 0.95 -14.77 -11.18
N GLY A 84 2.08 -15.36 -11.58
CA GLY A 84 2.26 -15.95 -12.91
C GLY A 84 3.71 -16.27 -13.25
N SER A 85 3.93 -17.08 -14.29
CA SER A 85 5.28 -17.50 -14.73
C SER A 85 6.08 -16.40 -15.44
N GLY A 86 5.47 -15.26 -15.74
CA GLY A 86 6.10 -14.18 -16.50
C GLY A 86 7.06 -13.28 -15.71
N GLY A 87 7.18 -13.44 -14.39
CA GLY A 87 8.09 -12.63 -13.57
C GLY A 87 7.76 -11.13 -13.53
N ILE A 88 6.50 -10.76 -13.80
CA ILE A 88 6.04 -9.37 -13.85
C ILE A 88 6.07 -8.77 -12.45
N ALA A 89 6.71 -7.60 -12.31
CA ALA A 89 6.73 -6.86 -11.07
C ALA A 89 5.44 -6.06 -10.89
N ILE A 90 4.90 -6.09 -9.68
CA ILE A 90 3.87 -5.18 -9.20
C ILE A 90 4.56 -3.93 -8.67
N LEU A 91 4.23 -2.76 -9.21
CA LEU A 91 4.58 -1.45 -8.67
C LEU A 91 3.36 -0.54 -8.72
N LEU A 92 2.76 -0.30 -7.56
CA LEU A 92 1.56 0.53 -7.40
C LEU A 92 1.87 1.71 -6.49
N LEU A 93 1.74 2.92 -7.03
CA LEU A 93 1.98 4.16 -6.29
C LEU A 93 0.66 4.85 -5.97
N TYR A 94 0.48 5.23 -4.72
CA TYR A 94 -0.71 5.92 -4.22
C TYR A 94 -0.33 7.18 -3.46
N GLU A 95 -1.19 8.19 -3.51
CA GLU A 95 -1.18 9.32 -2.57
C GLU A 95 -2.41 9.31 -1.68
N TYR A 96 -2.31 10.00 -0.56
CA TYR A 96 -3.47 10.44 0.19
C TYR A 96 -3.96 11.78 -0.36
N ASP A 97 -5.22 11.82 -0.78
CA ASP A 97 -5.90 13.02 -1.24
C ASP A 97 -7.27 13.12 -0.56
N ASN A 98 -7.45 14.17 0.25
CA ASN A 98 -8.73 14.58 0.84
C ASN A 98 -9.60 13.46 1.47
N GLY A 99 -8.99 12.51 2.18
CA GLY A 99 -9.72 11.43 2.85
C GLY A 99 -9.68 10.08 2.12
N GLU A 100 -9.05 10.02 0.96
CA GLU A 100 -8.97 8.84 0.11
C GLU A 100 -7.52 8.49 -0.24
N ILE A 101 -7.31 7.22 -0.62
CA ILE A 101 -6.04 6.73 -1.16
C ILE A 101 -6.22 6.65 -2.68
N ARG A 102 -5.62 7.59 -3.40
CA ARG A 102 -5.74 7.75 -4.85
C ARG A 102 -4.53 7.12 -5.55
N GLU A 103 -4.76 6.34 -6.59
CA GLU A 103 -3.68 5.76 -7.39
C GLU A 103 -3.07 6.81 -8.32
N ILE A 104 -1.74 6.86 -8.37
CA ILE A 104 -0.95 7.76 -9.23
C ILE A 104 -0.46 7.02 -10.46
N THR A 105 0.04 5.80 -10.29
CA THR A 105 0.50 4.98 -11.42
C THR A 105 -0.69 4.48 -12.21
N ASN A 106 -0.72 4.75 -13.51
CA ASN A 106 -1.61 4.05 -14.43
C ASN A 106 -0.73 3.28 -15.41
N GLN A 107 -0.21 2.11 -15.02
CA GLN A 107 0.69 1.32 -15.87
C GLN A 107 -0.02 0.55 -17.00
N TRP A 108 -1.33 0.76 -17.21
CA TRP A 108 -2.11 0.03 -18.24
C TRP A 108 -3.24 0.86 -18.86
N LYS A 109 -2.94 2.05 -19.42
CA LYS A 109 -3.78 2.64 -20.49
C LYS A 109 -3.05 2.57 -21.82
#